data_AF-A0AAW9KJY7-F1
#
_entry.id   AF-A0AAW9KJY7-F1
#
_cell.length_a   1.000
_cell.length_b   1.000
_cell.length_c   1.000
_cell.angle_alpha   90.00
_cell.angle_beta   90.00
_cell.angle_gamma   90.00
#
_symmetry.space_group_name_H-M   'P 1'
#
loop_
_entity.id
_entity.type
_entity.pdbx_description
1 polymer ?
#
loop_
_entity_poly.entity_id
_entity_poly.type
_entity_poly.pdbx_seq_one_letter_code
_entity_poly.pdbx_strand_id
1 'polypeptide(L)'
;SGGPMYYIKNGLGLNWLAKLFAIFGVGVALLGIGTFGQVKSIADAAQIGFNIPLIVTAVVVTILVALVTLGGIKRISSVSEKIVPFMAVLYILGVMLVLVFNYNKIPESISLIIRSAFNPEAALGGAAGITISIAMQRGIG
;
A
#
# COMPACT_ATOMS: atom_id res chain seq x y z
N SER A 1 21.10 -12.12 -4.23
CA SER A 1 19.71 -12.29 -4.68
C SER A 1 19.20 -13.68 -4.30
N GLY A 2 18.42 -13.78 -3.22
CA GLY A 2 17.94 -15.04 -2.64
C GLY A 2 16.42 -15.07 -2.50
N GLY A 3 15.69 -14.67 -3.54
CA GLY A 3 14.22 -14.65 -3.52
C GLY A 3 13.58 -16.03 -3.75
N PRO A 4 12.25 -16.15 -3.62
CA PRO A 4 11.51 -17.41 -3.83
C PRO A 4 11.81 -18.07 -5.18
N MET A 5 12.06 -17.26 -6.21
CA MET A 5 12.53 -17.72 -7.53
C MET A 5 13.83 -18.55 -7.44
N TYR A 6 14.78 -18.12 -6.61
CA TYR A 6 16.08 -18.79 -6.46
C TYR A 6 15.93 -20.10 -5.66
N TYR A 7 15.01 -20.13 -4.69
CA TYR A 7 14.64 -21.35 -3.97
C TYR A 7 13.96 -22.37 -4.89
N ILE A 8 13.06 -21.94 -5.79
CA ILE A 8 12.42 -22.84 -6.77
C ILE A 8 13.45 -23.38 -7.77
N LYS A 9 14.40 -22.53 -8.19
CA LYS A 9 15.45 -22.92 -9.13
C LYS A 9 16.44 -23.91 -8.52
N ASN A 10 16.97 -23.61 -7.34
CA ASN A 10 18.08 -24.37 -6.75
C ASN A 10 17.65 -25.40 -5.70
N GLY A 11 16.46 -25.25 -5.09
CA GLY A 11 15.91 -26.21 -4.13
C GLY A 11 15.03 -27.28 -4.78
N LEU A 12 14.23 -26.90 -5.79
CA LEU A 12 13.32 -27.81 -6.50
C LEU A 12 13.80 -28.21 -7.90
N GLY A 13 14.84 -27.58 -8.45
CA GLY A 13 15.36 -27.85 -9.80
C GLY A 13 14.44 -27.40 -10.95
N LEU A 14 13.30 -26.79 -10.64
CA LEU A 14 12.26 -26.43 -11.62
C LEU A 14 12.49 -25.02 -12.19
N ASN A 15 13.42 -24.93 -13.13
CA ASN A 15 13.83 -23.68 -13.79
C ASN A 15 12.67 -22.94 -14.49
N TRP A 16 11.66 -23.65 -15.00
CA TRP A 16 10.51 -23.04 -15.69
C TRP A 16 9.55 -22.34 -14.72
N LEU A 17 9.29 -22.96 -13.57
CA LEU A 17 8.42 -22.42 -12.53
C LEU A 17 9.05 -21.20 -11.85
N ALA A 18 10.37 -21.20 -11.68
CA ALA A 18 11.12 -20.03 -11.23
C ALA A 18 10.96 -18.84 -12.19
N LYS A 19 11.11 -19.06 -13.51
CA LYS A 19 10.92 -17.99 -14.52
C LYS A 19 9.49 -17.44 -14.51
N LEU A 20 8.50 -18.32 -14.41
CA LEU A 20 7.09 -17.93 -14.34
C LEU A 20 6.79 -17.10 -13.08
N PHE A 21 7.30 -17.52 -11.91
CA PHE A 21 7.18 -16.79 -10.66
C PHE A 21 7.84 -15.40 -10.73
N ALA A 22 8.98 -15.29 -11.42
CA ALA A 22 9.66 -14.02 -11.61
C ALA A 22 8.85 -13.04 -12.46
N ILE A 23 8.27 -13.53 -13.56
CA ILE A 23 7.45 -12.71 -14.46
C ILE A 23 6.21 -12.21 -13.73
N PHE A 24 5.49 -13.09 -13.03
CA PHE A 24 4.33 -12.69 -12.23
C PHE A 24 4.73 -11.79 -11.06
N GLY A 25 5.85 -12.06 -10.38
CA GLY A 25 6.36 -11.22 -9.31
C GLY A 25 6.70 -9.81 -9.77
N VAL A 26 7.34 -9.66 -10.93
CA VAL A 26 7.60 -8.35 -11.56
C VAL A 26 6.28 -7.69 -11.98
N GLY A 27 5.35 -8.45 -12.57
CA GLY A 27 4.03 -7.95 -12.95
C GLY A 27 3.24 -7.39 -11.75
N VAL A 28 3.20 -8.12 -10.63
CA VAL A 28 2.55 -7.69 -9.39
C VAL A 28 3.29 -6.51 -8.75
N ALA A 29 4.62 -6.52 -8.77
CA ALA A 29 5.42 -5.42 -8.23
C ALA A 29 5.24 -4.12 -9.02
N LEU A 30 5.09 -4.19 -10.35
CA LEU A 30 4.89 -2.99 -11.17
C LEU A 30 3.42 -2.53 -11.14
N LEU A 31 2.48 -3.43 -11.40
CA LEU A 31 1.06 -3.12 -11.67
C LEU A 31 0.15 -3.18 -10.44
N GLY A 32 0.50 -3.99 -9.43
CA GLY A 32 -0.34 -4.23 -8.25
C GLY A 32 0.09 -3.37 -7.06
N ILE A 33 1.00 -3.91 -6.25
CA ILE A 33 1.37 -3.37 -4.93
C ILE A 33 2.41 -2.23 -5.04
N GLY A 34 3.16 -2.17 -6.14
CA GLY A 34 4.27 -1.23 -6.26
C GLY A 34 3.95 0.02 -7.09
N THR A 35 4.82 0.30 -8.06
CA THR A 35 5.14 1.67 -8.47
C THR A 35 3.97 2.45 -9.08
N PHE A 36 3.13 1.84 -9.92
CA PHE A 36 2.07 2.58 -10.60
C PHE A 36 0.92 2.97 -9.65
N GLY A 37 0.47 2.04 -8.81
CA GLY A 37 -0.61 2.31 -7.83
C GLY A 37 -0.20 3.36 -6.79
N GLN A 38 1.04 3.29 -6.30
CA GLN A 38 1.56 4.24 -5.32
C GLN A 38 1.71 5.65 -5.91
N VAL A 39 2.31 5.78 -7.11
CA VAL A 39 2.47 7.10 -7.75
C VAL A 39 1.12 7.74 -8.06
N LYS A 40 0.15 6.95 -8.54
CA LYS A 40 -1.20 7.46 -8.79
C LYS A 40 -1.88 7.96 -7.51
N SER A 41 -1.76 7.21 -6.41
CA SER A 41 -2.34 7.61 -5.11
C SER A 41 -1.74 8.92 -4.58
N ILE A 42 -0.43 9.10 -4.74
CA ILE A 42 0.25 10.36 -4.37
C ILE A 42 -0.22 11.52 -5.26
N ALA A 43 -0.33 11.29 -6.57
CA ALA A 43 -0.73 12.32 -7.50
C ALA A 43 -2.20 12.73 -7.33
N ASP A 44 -3.10 11.78 -7.07
CA ASP A 44 -4.50 12.03 -6.74
C ASP A 44 -4.61 12.84 -5.43
N ALA A 45 -3.84 12.49 -4.40
CA ALA A 45 -3.81 13.24 -3.14
C ALA A 45 -3.30 14.68 -3.33
N ALA A 46 -2.28 14.89 -4.16
CA ALA A 46 -1.76 16.22 -4.47
C ALA A 46 -2.75 17.06 -5.29
N GLN A 47 -3.47 16.44 -6.23
CA GLN A 47 -4.50 17.11 -7.01
C GLN A 47 -5.68 17.53 -6.13
N ILE A 48 -6.14 16.65 -5.24
CA ILE A 48 -7.27 16.95 -4.34
C ILE A 48 -6.89 17.98 -3.27
N GLY A 49 -5.72 17.82 -2.65
CA GLY A 49 -5.30 18.67 -1.53
C GLY A 49 -4.72 20.02 -1.95
N PHE A 50 -4.03 20.09 -3.08
CA PHE A 50 -3.26 21.26 -3.51
C PHE A 50 -3.61 21.78 -4.90
N ASN A 51 -4.57 21.15 -5.60
CA ASN A 51 -4.97 21.49 -6.98
C ASN A 51 -3.81 21.43 -8.01
N ILE A 52 -2.78 20.64 -7.72
CA ILE A 52 -1.61 20.49 -8.60
C ILE A 52 -1.94 19.48 -9.72
N PRO A 53 -1.61 19.77 -10.99
CA PRO A 53 -1.83 18.82 -12.08
C PRO A 53 -1.10 17.49 -11.87
N LEU A 54 -1.80 16.39 -12.16
CA LEU A 54 -1.34 15.01 -11.96
C LEU A 54 0.04 14.73 -12.60
N ILE A 55 0.25 15.26 -13.80
CA ILE A 55 1.50 15.10 -14.58
C ILE A 55 2.69 15.75 -13.87
N VAL A 56 2.48 16.92 -13.25
CA VAL A 56 3.55 17.64 -12.55
C VAL A 56 3.98 16.85 -11.32
N THR A 57 3.02 16.37 -10.51
CA THR A 57 3.31 15.53 -9.35
C THR A 57 4.00 14.23 -9.74
N ALA A 58 3.54 13.57 -10.80
CA ALA A 58 4.13 12.32 -11.29
C ALA A 58 5.59 12.51 -11.74
N VAL A 59 5.91 13.60 -12.44
CA VAL A 59 7.28 13.91 -12.87
C VAL A 59 8.19 14.16 -11.67
N VAL A 60 7.74 14.98 -10.71
CA VAL A 60 8.52 15.28 -9.51
C VAL A 60 8.80 14.02 -8.70
N VAL A 61 7.77 13.19 -8.45
CA VAL A 61 7.92 11.91 -7.75
C VAL A 61 8.89 10.99 -8.51
N THR A 62 8.78 10.91 -9.83
CA THR A 62 9.68 10.09 -10.66
C THR A 62 11.13 10.53 -10.52
N ILE A 63 11.41 11.84 -10.55
CA ILE A 63 12.77 12.37 -10.38
C ILE A 63 13.31 12.05 -8.99
N LEU A 64 12.51 12.26 -7.93
CA LEU A 64 12.92 11.95 -6.56
C LEU A 64 13.24 10.46 -6.37
N VAL A 65 12.37 9.58 -6.88
CA VAL A 65 12.58 8.13 -6.83
C VAL A 65 13.80 7.72 -7.67
N ALA A 66 13.99 8.30 -8.85
CA ALA A 66 15.16 8.08 -9.70
C ALA A 66 16.47 8.44 -8.97
N LEU A 67 16.52 9.58 -8.27
CA LEU A 67 17.70 10.00 -7.51
C LEU A 67 18.06 9.02 -6.38
N VAL A 68 17.05 8.42 -5.74
CA VAL A 68 17.26 7.43 -4.67
C VAL A 68 17.67 6.07 -5.25
N THR A 69 17.02 5.65 -6.35
CA THR A 69 17.25 4.33 -6.97
C THR A 69 18.56 4.23 -7.75
N LEU A 70 18.99 5.30 -8.45
CA LEU A 70 20.27 5.34 -9.16
C LEU A 70 21.49 5.22 -8.23
N GLY A 71 21.34 5.50 -6.94
CA GLY A 71 22.37 5.26 -5.92
C GLY A 71 22.52 3.81 -5.47
N GLY A 72 21.71 2.90 -6.02
CA GLY A 72 21.72 1.47 -5.69
C GLY A 72 21.08 1.13 -4.34
N ILE A 73 21.06 -0.17 -4.02
CA ILE A 73 20.35 -0.74 -2.86
C ILE A 73 20.79 -0.12 -1.53
N LYS A 74 22.07 0.23 -1.38
CA LYS A 74 22.60 0.83 -0.16
C LYS A 74 22.01 2.22 0.12
N ARG A 75 21.79 3.03 -0.93
CA ARG A 75 21.14 4.34 -0.81
C ARG A 75 19.65 4.20 -0.54
N ILE A 76 18.99 3.25 -1.23
CA ILE A 76 17.57 2.94 -0.99
C ILE A 76 17.34 2.58 0.48
N SER A 77 18.13 1.65 1.03
CA SER A 77 18.00 1.26 2.44
C SER A 77 18.20 2.44 3.39
N SER A 78 19.28 3.22 3.21
CA SER A 78 19.59 4.35 4.09
C SER A 78 18.54 5.46 4.06
N VAL A 79 17.91 5.69 2.91
CA VAL A 79 16.81 6.66 2.78
C VAL A 79 15.54 6.10 3.43
N SER A 80 15.17 4.86 3.14
CA SER A 80 13.99 4.21 3.72
C SER A 80 14.07 4.09 5.24
N GLU A 81 15.24 3.74 5.79
CA GLU A 81 15.46 3.64 7.24
C GLU A 81 15.20 4.96 7.99
N LYS A 82 15.33 6.11 7.32
CA LYS A 82 15.03 7.43 7.90
C LYS A 82 13.60 7.85 7.64
N ILE A 83 13.09 7.61 6.43
CA ILE A 83 11.74 8.02 6.02
C ILE A 83 10.67 7.20 6.74
N VAL A 84 10.84 5.88 6.86
CA VAL A 84 9.86 4.97 7.47
C VAL A 84 9.53 5.35 8.92
N PRO A 85 10.50 5.52 9.84
CA PRO A 85 10.17 5.90 11.21
C PRO A 85 9.58 7.29 11.30
N PHE A 86 10.05 8.24 10.47
CA PHE A 86 9.49 9.59 10.44
C PHE A 86 8.03 9.59 9.97
N MET A 87 7.72 8.85 8.90
CA MET A 87 6.36 8.66 8.39
C MET A 87 5.45 8.04 9.45
N ALA A 88 5.91 6.98 10.13
CA ALA A 88 5.15 6.32 11.19
C ALA A 88 4.81 7.26 12.35
N VAL A 89 5.80 8.04 12.82
CA VAL A 89 5.61 9.00 13.91
C VAL A 89 4.60 10.08 13.52
N LEU A 90 4.73 10.69 12.34
CA LEU A 90 3.78 11.69 11.86
C LEU A 90 2.36 11.13 11.74
N TYR A 91 2.22 9.92 11.21
CA TYR A 91 0.93 9.27 11.05
C TYR A 91 0.28 9.00 12.42
N ILE A 92 1.02 8.39 13.35
CA ILE A 92 0.53 8.08 14.69
C ILE A 92 0.13 9.36 15.43
N LEU A 93 0.95 10.41 15.37
CA LEU A 93 0.63 11.70 15.99
C LEU A 93 -0.63 12.32 15.38
N GLY A 94 -0.75 12.31 14.05
CA GLY A 94 -1.94 12.82 13.36
C GLY A 94 -3.21 12.07 13.76
N VAL A 95 -3.15 10.74 13.80
CA VAL A 95 -4.27 9.90 14.26
C VAL A 95 -4.60 10.18 15.72
N MET A 96 -3.61 10.25 16.60
CA MET A 96 -3.81 10.55 18.01
C MET A 96 -4.47 11.92 18.22
N LEU A 97 -4.06 12.94 17.48
CA LEU A 97 -4.71 14.26 17.52
C LEU A 97 -6.17 14.18 17.10
N VAL A 98 -6.46 13.53 15.97
CA VAL A 98 -7.84 13.36 15.48
C VAL A 98 -8.71 12.62 16.50
N LEU A 99 -8.18 11.56 17.14
CA LEU A 99 -8.88 10.79 18.16
C LEU A 99 -9.16 11.61 19.42
N VAL A 100 -8.20 12.40 19.90
CA VAL A 100 -8.40 13.26 21.08
C VAL A 100 -9.45 14.34 20.80
N PHE A 101 -9.41 14.99 19.63
CA PHE A 101 -10.41 15.99 19.25
C PHE A 101 -11.80 15.41 18.98
N ASN A 102 -11.90 14.12 18.63
CA ASN A 102 -13.16 13.43 18.34
C ASN A 102 -13.47 12.32 19.35
N TYR A 103 -13.01 12.45 20.60
CA TYR A 103 -13.09 11.36 21.60
C TYR A 103 -14.52 10.83 21.80
N ASN A 104 -15.53 11.70 21.71
CA ASN A 104 -16.95 11.35 21.80
C ASN A 104 -17.43 10.38 20.71
N LYS A 105 -16.79 10.37 19.55
CA LYS A 105 -17.17 9.53 18.39
C LYS A 105 -16.45 8.19 18.37
N ILE A 106 -15.47 7.96 19.25
CA ILE A 106 -14.71 6.72 19.33
C ILE A 106 -15.62 5.52 19.67
N PRO A 107 -16.48 5.59 20.73
CA PRO A 107 -17.34 4.46 21.08
C PRO A 107 -18.35 4.13 19.98
N GLU A 108 -18.90 5.17 19.35
CA GLU A 108 -19.83 5.04 18.22
C GLU A 108 -19.16 4.37 17.03
N SER A 109 -17.94 4.78 16.68
CA SER A 109 -17.17 4.19 15.58
C SER A 109 -16.83 2.71 15.81
N ILE A 110 -16.45 2.35 17.05
CA ILE A 110 -16.20 0.94 17.41
C ILE A 110 -17.49 0.12 17.31
N SER A 111 -18.60 0.67 17.81
CA SER A 111 -19.91 0.01 17.73
C SER A 111 -20.36 -0.19 16.27
N LEU A 112 -20.09 0.80 15.41
CA LEU A 112 -20.36 0.73 13.98
C LEU A 112 -19.51 -0.35 13.30
N ILE A 113 -18.21 -0.43 13.60
CA ILE A 113 -17.33 -1.48 13.06
C ILE A 113 -17.84 -2.87 13.42
N ILE A 114 -18.19 -3.10 14.70
CA ILE A 114 -18.68 -4.41 15.16
C ILE A 114 -20.05 -4.71 14.53
N ARG A 115 -20.97 -3.75 14.49
CA ARG A 115 -22.27 -3.94 13.83
C ARG A 115 -22.11 -4.21 12.34
N SER A 116 -21.26 -3.46 11.63
CA SER A 116 -21.00 -3.69 10.20
C SER A 116 -20.30 -5.01 9.92
N ALA A 117 -19.49 -5.53 10.86
CA ALA A 117 -18.84 -6.82 10.73
C ALA A 117 -19.79 -8.02 10.96
N PHE A 118 -20.81 -7.86 11.82
CA PHE A 118 -21.65 -8.98 12.28
C PHE A 118 -23.16 -8.85 12.02
N ASN A 119 -23.66 -7.74 11.45
CA ASN A 119 -25.08 -7.56 11.16
C ASN A 119 -25.51 -8.25 9.85
N PRO A 120 -26.37 -9.28 9.88
CA PRO A 120 -26.83 -10.01 8.70
C PRO A 120 -27.93 -9.30 7.90
N GLU A 121 -28.51 -8.18 8.36
CA GLU A 121 -29.46 -7.41 7.53
C GLU A 121 -28.78 -6.80 6.29
N ALA A 122 -27.47 -6.55 6.35
CA ALA A 122 -26.64 -6.23 5.19
C ALA A 122 -26.26 -7.48 4.36
N ALA A 123 -26.52 -8.70 4.84
CA ALA A 123 -26.21 -9.95 4.17
C ALA A 123 -27.28 -10.40 3.16
N LEU A 124 -28.48 -9.81 3.19
CA LEU A 124 -29.52 -10.03 2.16
C LEU A 124 -29.33 -9.15 0.91
N GLY A 125 -28.45 -8.15 0.95
CA GLY A 125 -28.10 -7.31 -0.21
C GLY A 125 -26.60 -7.43 -0.52
N GLY A 126 -26.22 -7.58 -1.78
CA GLY A 126 -24.83 -7.82 -2.22
C GLY A 126 -23.73 -6.84 -1.75
N ALA A 127 -24.05 -5.80 -0.98
CA ALA A 127 -23.12 -4.84 -0.39
C ALA A 127 -22.16 -5.45 0.66
N ALA A 128 -22.59 -6.43 1.47
CA ALA A 128 -21.72 -7.04 2.48
C ALA A 128 -20.62 -7.92 1.87
N GLY A 129 -20.95 -8.75 0.86
CA GLY A 129 -19.98 -9.57 0.15
C GLY A 129 -18.93 -8.72 -0.60
N ILE A 130 -19.37 -7.59 -1.16
CA ILE A 130 -18.48 -6.58 -1.76
C ILE A 130 -17.57 -5.97 -0.69
N THR A 131 -18.11 -5.60 0.47
CA THR A 131 -17.32 -4.97 1.55
C THR A 131 -16.28 -5.93 2.13
N ILE A 132 -16.64 -7.20 2.37
CA ILE A 132 -15.69 -8.23 2.81
C ILE A 132 -14.64 -8.49 1.74
N SER A 133 -15.04 -8.62 0.46
CA SER A 133 -14.10 -8.83 -0.65
C SER A 133 -13.13 -7.66 -0.80
N ILE A 134 -13.61 -6.42 -0.68
CA ILE A 134 -12.78 -5.21 -0.71
C ILE A 134 -11.86 -5.17 0.51
N ALA A 135 -12.36 -5.52 1.70
CA ALA A 135 -11.54 -5.55 2.91
C ALA A 135 -10.41 -6.58 2.81
N MET A 136 -10.71 -7.77 2.28
CA MET A 136 -9.69 -8.80 2.01
C MET A 136 -8.70 -8.34 0.93
N GLN A 137 -9.18 -7.76 -0.18
CA GLN A 137 -8.31 -7.24 -1.24
C GLN A 137 -7.37 -6.13 -0.75
N ARG A 138 -7.88 -5.24 0.12
CA ARG A 138 -7.10 -4.14 0.70
C ARG A 138 -6.20 -4.56 1.86
N GLY A 139 -6.54 -5.65 2.56
CA GLY A 139 -5.75 -6.17 3.68
C GLY A 139 -4.63 -7.13 3.27
N ILE A 140 -4.76 -7.78 2.10
CA ILE A 140 -3.74 -8.68 1.53
C ILE A 140 -2.75 -7.89 0.64
N GLY A 141 -3.20 -6.76 0.08
CA GLY A 141 -2.40 -5.88 -0.80
C GLY A 141 -1.46 -4.93 -0.07
#